data_AF-A0A0F4LPI1-F1
#
_entry.id   AF-A0A0F4LPI1-F1
#
_cell.length_a   1.000
_cell.length_b   1.000
_cell.length_c   1.000
_cell.angle_alpha   90.00
_cell.angle_beta   90.00
_cell.angle_gamma   90.00
#
_symmetry.space_group_name_H-M   'P 1'
#
loop_
_entity.id
_entity.type
_entity.pdbx_description
1 polymer ?
#
loop_
_entity_poly.entity_id
_entity_poly.type
_entity_poly.pdbx_seq_one_letter_code
_entity_poly.pdbx_strand_id
1 'polypeptide(L)'
;MEFKLDQEQKTDLQNYVCGLIKDSLKKAASPQQPYLNRVEIAKYFGVAPSTITYWASLGMPVAVIDGRKLYGKQSITKWIQSKEKTVS
;
A
#
# COMPACT_ATOMS: atom_id res chain seq x y z
N MET A 1 8.85 44.60 -4.65
CA MET A 1 10.05 43.74 -4.69
C MET A 1 9.63 42.44 -5.36
N GLU A 2 10.14 42.13 -6.55
CA GLU A 2 9.90 40.81 -7.18
C GLU A 2 10.99 39.86 -6.70
N PHE A 3 10.61 38.77 -6.03
CA PHE A 3 11.52 37.69 -5.70
C PHE A 3 11.74 36.84 -6.96
N LYS A 4 12.92 36.92 -7.56
CA LYS A 4 13.32 36.10 -8.71
C LYS A 4 14.34 35.07 -8.25
N LEU A 5 13.99 33.80 -8.42
CA LEU A 5 14.93 32.69 -8.25
C LEU A 5 16.04 32.83 -9.29
N ASP A 6 17.28 32.72 -8.84
CA ASP A 6 18.43 32.61 -9.73
C ASP A 6 18.44 31.25 -10.46
N GLN A 7 19.38 31.07 -11.38
CA GLN A 7 19.45 29.84 -12.19
C GLN A 7 19.86 28.61 -11.39
N GLU A 8 20.66 28.78 -10.33
CA GLU A 8 21.10 27.69 -9.45
C GLU A 8 19.90 27.19 -8.64
N GLN A 9 19.16 28.11 -8.03
CA GLN A 9 17.93 27.81 -7.28
C GLN A 9 16.86 27.14 -8.15
N LYS A 10 16.71 27.56 -9.41
CA LYS A 10 15.79 26.90 -10.36
C LYS A 10 16.22 25.47 -10.69
N THR A 11 17.53 25.26 -10.89
CA THR A 11 18.09 23.95 -11.21
C THR A 11 17.95 22.99 -10.04
N ASP A 12 18.18 23.46 -8.82
CA ASP A 12 18.01 22.67 -7.59
C ASP A 12 16.56 22.26 -7.36
N LEU A 13 15.61 23.19 -7.58
CA LEU A 13 14.18 22.89 -7.51
C LEU A 13 13.76 21.85 -8.55
N GLN A 14 14.24 21.98 -9.79
CA GLN A 14 13.97 21.00 -10.85
C GLN A 14 14.53 19.63 -10.49
N ASN A 15 15.77 19.56 -10.00
CA ASN A 15 16.40 18.31 -9.58
C ASN A 15 15.66 17.66 -8.41
N TYR A 16 15.25 18.46 -7.42
CA TYR A 16 14.48 17.99 -6.27
C TYR A 16 13.12 17.42 -6.70
N VAL A 17 12.36 18.14 -7.53
CA VAL A 17 11.07 17.68 -8.06
C VAL A 17 11.26 16.40 -8.90
N CYS A 18 12.26 16.36 -9.78
CA CYS A 18 12.60 15.15 -10.53
C CYS A 18 12.96 13.97 -9.64
N GLY A 19 13.69 14.21 -8.54
CA GLY A 19 14.03 13.21 -7.54
C GLY A 19 12.79 12.64 -6.86
N LEU A 20 11.89 13.51 -6.38
CA LEU A 20 10.62 13.11 -5.78
C LEU A 20 9.76 12.27 -6.72
N ILE A 21 9.67 12.65 -7.99
CA ILE A 21 8.92 11.90 -9.01
C ILE A 21 9.57 10.54 -9.26
N LYS A 22 10.90 10.47 -9.39
CA LYS A 22 11.61 9.20 -9.57
C LYS A 22 11.44 8.27 -8.38
N ASP A 23 11.47 8.79 -7.15
CA ASP A 23 11.33 7.98 -5.94
C ASP A 23 9.90 7.46 -5.75
N SER A 24 8.90 8.29 -6.07
CA SER A 24 7.49 7.86 -6.07
C SER A 24 7.22 6.81 -7.16
N LEU A 25 7.78 6.98 -8.36
CA LEU A 25 7.72 5.97 -9.43
C LEU A 25 8.44 4.68 -9.03
N LYS A 26 9.62 4.73 -8.39
CA LYS A 26 10.33 3.54 -7.90
C LYS A 26 9.56 2.82 -6.80
N LYS A 27 8.87 3.55 -5.91
CA LYS A 27 7.97 2.95 -4.91
C LYS A 27 6.75 2.28 -5.56
N ALA A 28 6.22 2.87 -6.62
CA ALA A 28 5.12 2.29 -7.39
C ALA A 28 5.56 1.08 -8.23
N ALA A 29 6.78 1.11 -8.78
CA ALA A 29 7.35 0.07 -9.64
C ALA A 29 8.08 -1.05 -8.87
N SER A 30 8.41 -0.83 -7.59
CA SER A 30 8.94 -1.90 -6.74
C SER A 30 7.95 -3.06 -6.71
N PRO A 31 8.41 -4.32 -6.86
CA PRO A 31 7.54 -5.48 -6.83
C PRO A 31 6.80 -5.47 -5.49
N GLN A 32 5.54 -5.03 -5.53
CA GLN A 32 4.71 -4.95 -4.35
C GLN A 32 4.68 -6.35 -3.77
N GLN A 33 5.25 -6.53 -2.58
CA GLN A 33 5.23 -7.82 -1.88
C GLN A 33 3.79 -8.34 -1.91
N PRO A 34 3.53 -9.44 -2.65
CA PRO A 34 2.18 -9.89 -2.93
C PRO A 34 1.51 -10.45 -1.66
N TYR A 35 2.34 -10.94 -0.75
CA TYR A 35 1.98 -11.42 0.57
C TYR A 35 2.66 -10.58 1.64
N LEU A 36 1.90 -10.25 2.67
CA LEU A 36 2.31 -9.43 3.80
C LEU A 36 2.03 -10.15 5.12
N ASN A 37 2.68 -9.72 6.19
CA ASN A 37 2.30 -10.15 7.54
C ASN A 37 1.03 -9.43 8.02
N ARG A 38 0.50 -9.82 9.19
CA ARG A 38 -0.76 -9.27 9.74
C ARG A 38 -0.73 -7.75 9.95
N VAL A 39 0.41 -7.21 10.39
CA VAL A 39 0.55 -5.76 10.68
C VAL A 39 0.60 -4.97 9.38
N GLU A 40 1.36 -5.46 8.41
CA GLU A 40 1.51 -4.83 7.09
C GLU A 40 0.22 -4.86 6.27
N ILE A 41 -0.50 -5.99 6.27
CA ILE A 41 -1.77 -6.07 5.53
C ILE A 41 -2.86 -5.21 6.18
N ALA A 42 -2.86 -5.09 7.51
CA ALA A 42 -3.75 -4.18 8.23
C ALA A 42 -3.48 -2.72 7.81
N LYS A 43 -2.19 -2.33 7.76
CA LYS A 43 -1.77 -1.02 7.25
C LYS A 43 -2.17 -0.81 5.78
N TYR A 44 -2.03 -1.83 4.94
CA TYR A 44 -2.42 -1.78 3.53
C TYR A 44 -3.90 -1.50 3.34
N PHE A 45 -4.78 -2.12 4.12
CA PHE A 45 -6.23 -1.89 4.06
C PHE A 45 -6.74 -0.73 4.94
N GLY A 46 -5.86 -0.08 5.71
CA GLY A 46 -6.25 1.03 6.60
C GLY A 46 -7.10 0.59 7.80
N VAL A 47 -6.91 -0.64 8.30
CA VAL A 47 -7.69 -1.22 9.41
C VAL A 47 -6.80 -1.63 10.59
N ALA A 48 -7.41 -1.91 11.74
CA ALA A 48 -6.69 -2.44 12.88
C ALA A 48 -6.24 -3.91 12.66
N PRO A 49 -5.11 -4.37 13.23
CA PRO A 49 -4.69 -5.77 13.11
C PRO A 49 -5.69 -6.79 13.68
N SER A 50 -6.55 -6.37 14.61
CA SER A 50 -7.66 -7.20 15.13
C SER A 50 -8.73 -7.44 14.07
N THR A 51 -9.00 -6.47 13.20
CA THR A 51 -9.93 -6.59 12.06
C THR A 51 -9.48 -7.68 11.10
N ILE A 52 -8.16 -7.77 10.82
CA ILE A 52 -7.60 -8.84 9.98
C ILE A 52 -7.79 -10.22 10.64
N THR A 53 -7.61 -10.33 11.96
CA THR A 53 -7.89 -11.56 12.70
C THR A 53 -9.37 -11.94 12.62
N TYR A 54 -10.27 -10.96 12.76
CA TYR A 54 -11.70 -11.15 12.64
C TYR A 54 -12.09 -11.60 11.22
N TRP A 55 -11.58 -10.95 10.17
CA TRP A 55 -11.80 -11.39 8.79
C TRP A 55 -11.34 -12.82 8.55
N ALA A 56 -10.20 -13.23 9.13
CA ALA A 56 -9.76 -14.62 9.06
C ALA A 56 -10.78 -15.59 9.68
N SER A 57 -11.44 -15.22 10.78
CA SER A 57 -12.53 -16.02 11.35
C SER A 57 -13.80 -16.07 10.49
N LEU A 58 -13.98 -15.09 9.59
CA LEU A 58 -15.07 -15.04 8.61
C LEU A 58 -14.74 -15.76 7.29
N GLY A 59 -13.61 -16.47 7.22
CA GLY A 59 -13.18 -17.21 6.02
C GLY A 59 -12.39 -16.39 5.01
N MET A 60 -11.76 -15.29 5.43
CA MET A 60 -10.80 -14.57 4.59
C MET A 60 -9.62 -15.51 4.22
N PRO A 61 -9.14 -15.49 2.97
CA PRO A 61 -8.02 -16.32 2.55
C PRO A 61 -6.72 -15.98 3.30
N VAL A 62 -6.08 -16.99 3.88
CA VAL A 62 -4.80 -16.89 4.59
C VAL A 62 -3.89 -18.02 4.10
N ALA A 63 -2.68 -17.68 3.67
CA ALA A 63 -1.65 -18.68 3.37
C ALA A 63 -0.93 -19.05 4.68
N VAL A 64 -0.77 -20.34 4.94
CA VAL A 64 -0.02 -20.86 6.08
C VAL A 64 1.15 -21.67 5.55
N ILE A 65 2.37 -21.18 5.78
CA ILE A 65 3.61 -21.85 5.39
C ILE A 65 4.43 -22.02 6.65
N ASP A 66 4.68 -23.27 7.05
CA ASP A 66 5.47 -23.61 8.24
C ASP A 66 5.01 -22.86 9.50
N GLY A 67 3.68 -22.86 9.75
CA GLY A 67 3.06 -22.17 10.87
C GLY A 67 2.98 -20.64 10.76
N ARG A 68 3.61 -20.01 9.76
CA ARG A 68 3.54 -18.56 9.53
C ARG A 68 2.35 -18.21 8.65
N LYS A 69 1.56 -17.23 9.12
CA LYS A 69 0.43 -16.68 8.37
C LYS A 69 0.89 -15.53 7.45
N LEU A 70 0.55 -15.66 6.18
CA LEU A 70 0.78 -14.67 5.14
C LEU A 70 -0.54 -14.27 4.49
N TYR A 71 -0.66 -12.99 4.19
CA TYR A 71 -1.90 -12.36 3.75
C TYR A 71 -1.70 -11.77 2.36
N GLY A 72 -2.36 -12.36 1.37
CA GLY A 72 -2.26 -11.95 -0.02
C GLY A 72 -3.13 -10.74 -0.32
N LYS A 73 -2.55 -9.63 -0.79
CA LYS A 73 -3.29 -8.40 -1.10
C LYS A 73 -4.46 -8.67 -2.04
N GLN A 74 -4.18 -9.27 -3.21
CA GLN A 74 -5.20 -9.54 -4.23
C GLN A 74 -6.27 -10.53 -3.75
N SER A 75 -5.88 -11.57 -3.01
CA SER A 75 -6.82 -12.58 -2.51
C SER A 75 -7.80 -11.98 -1.51
N ILE A 76 -7.33 -11.13 -0.60
CA ILE A 76 -8.19 -10.45 0.38
C ILE A 76 -9.06 -9.40 -0.30
N THR A 77 -8.52 -8.63 -1.26
CA THR A 77 -9.34 -7.66 -2.04
C THR A 77 -10.50 -8.35 -2.74
N LYS A 78 -10.26 -9.48 -3.42
CA LYS A 78 -11.33 -10.27 -4.07
C LYS A 78 -12.36 -10.79 -3.06
N TRP A 79 -11.89 -11.22 -1.89
CA TRP A 79 -12.77 -11.67 -0.82
C TRP A 79 -13.65 -10.53 -0.29
N ILE A 80 -13.09 -9.33 -0.06
CA ILE A 80 -13.86 -8.15 0.35
C ILE A 80 -14.91 -7.81 -0.72
N GLN A 81 -14.50 -7.76 -1.99
CA GLN A 81 -15.42 -7.51 -3.12
C GLN A 81 -16.59 -8.50 -3.16
N SER A 82 -16.33 -9.78 -2.86
CA SER A 82 -17.39 -10.80 -2.80
C SER A 82 -18.42 -10.60 -1.67
N LYS A 83 -18.13 -9.72 -0.70
CA LYS A 83 -19.00 -9.39 0.44
C LYS A 83 -19.69 -8.03 0.29
N GLU A 84 -19.37 -7.27 -0.75
CA GLU A 84 -20.03 -6.01 -1.04
C GLU A 84 -21.52 -6.28 -1.32
N LYS A 85 -22.37 -5.48 -0.69
CA LYS A 85 -23.82 -5.46 -0.94
C LYS A 85 -24.16 -4.12 -1.52
N THR A 86 -24.91 -4.09 -2.61
CA THR A 86 -25.48 -2.85 -3.12
C THR A 86 -26.45 -2.33 -2.06
N VAL A 87 -26.14 -1.18 -1.47
CA VAL A 87 -27.10 -0.45 -0.64
C VAL A 87 -27.98 0.30 -1.63
N SER A 88 -29.23 -0.13 -1.75
CA SER A 88 -30.29 0.54 -2.53
C SER A 88 -30.83 1.75 -1.78
#